data_AF-A0A2E8DGE8-F1
#
_entry.id   AF-A0A2E8DGE8-F1
#
_cell.length_a   1.000
_cell.length_b   1.000
_cell.length_c   1.000
_cell.angle_alpha   90.00
_cell.angle_beta   90.00
_cell.angle_gamma   90.00
#
_symmetry.space_group_name_H-M   'P 1'
#
loop_
_entity.id
_entity.type
_entity.pdbx_description
1 polymer ?
#
loop_
_entity_poly.entity_id
_entity_poly.type
_entity_poly.pdbx_seq_one_letter_code
_entity_poly.pdbx_strand_id
1 'polypeptide(L)'
;MAAVAKGIFQRENGTGARRSETATAWILRAAWLTLPLTLGPALADSLDSRAAGLRTTTSVGLWALWSVGLLATLIPHPVTLTVVRIGGPATTAAAAWAAVTTDEPVGAVIAVAAGLLVGASALSAPVGDLFVDGASYGDERRFLLRGPGPVALLLGPLAWVMVVTGTITGPLLLADSRWIPGTAACIIGLPIAVLAVRATNQLTRRWVVLVPAGLVLHDHLALAEPTLLARS
;
A
#
# COMPACT_ATOMS: atom_id res chain seq x y z
N MET A 1 -31.64 23.83 22.38
CA MET A 1 -30.25 24.32 22.29
C MET A 1 -29.19 23.21 22.36
N ALA A 2 -29.28 22.22 23.26
CA ALA A 2 -28.27 21.15 23.38
C ALA A 2 -28.07 20.28 22.12
N ALA A 3 -29.13 19.97 21.37
CA ALA A 3 -29.04 19.20 20.11
C ALA A 3 -28.33 19.98 18.98
N VAL A 4 -28.52 21.30 18.93
CA VAL A 4 -27.89 22.18 17.92
C VAL A 4 -26.40 22.34 18.20
N ALA A 5 -26.02 22.55 19.47
CA ALA A 5 -24.62 22.62 19.89
C ALA A 5 -23.88 21.29 19.65
N LYS A 6 -24.52 20.15 19.91
CA LYS A 6 -23.98 18.81 19.60
C LYS A 6 -23.79 18.61 18.09
N GLY A 7 -24.72 19.09 17.27
CA GLY A 7 -24.62 19.05 15.81
C GLY A 7 -23.48 19.90 15.24
N ILE A 8 -23.21 21.07 15.84
CA ILE A 8 -22.10 21.96 15.44
C ILE A 8 -20.74 21.32 15.77
N PHE A 9 -20.58 20.81 17.00
CA PHE A 9 -19.34 20.12 17.41
C PHE A 9 -19.07 18.85 16.60
N GLN A 10 -20.10 18.08 16.25
CA GLN A 10 -19.91 16.89 15.38
C GLN A 10 -19.53 17.27 13.95
N ARG A 11 -20.05 18.39 13.42
CA ARG A 11 -19.66 18.90 12.10
C ARG A 11 -18.22 19.37 12.07
N GLU A 12 -17.75 20.13 13.06
CA GLU A 12 -16.35 20.57 13.12
C GLU A 12 -15.38 19.38 13.17
N ASN A 13 -15.64 18.40 14.03
CA ASN A 13 -14.82 17.18 14.12
C ASN A 13 -14.80 16.38 12.81
N GLY A 14 -15.93 16.31 12.09
CA GLY A 14 -16.01 15.65 10.78
C GLY A 14 -15.19 16.35 9.70
N THR A 15 -15.17 17.69 9.69
CA THR A 15 -14.38 18.46 8.70
C THR A 15 -12.87 18.37 8.93
N GLY A 16 -12.42 18.31 10.18
CA GLY A 16 -11.01 18.14 10.53
C GLY A 16 -10.46 16.79 10.06
N ALA A 17 -11.20 15.70 10.28
CA ALA A 17 -10.83 14.36 9.84
C ALA A 17 -10.72 14.24 8.31
N ARG A 18 -11.69 14.79 7.57
CA ARG A 18 -11.63 14.79 6.09
C ARG A 18 -10.43 15.58 5.55
N ARG A 19 -10.07 16.67 6.23
CA ARG A 19 -8.90 17.47 5.84
C ARG A 19 -7.60 16.70 6.03
N SER A 20 -7.43 15.99 7.14
CA SER A 20 -6.23 15.19 7.40
C SER A 20 -6.11 13.98 6.47
N GLU A 21 -7.22 13.30 6.18
CA GLU A 21 -7.31 12.22 5.19
C GLU A 21 -6.86 12.71 3.80
N THR A 22 -7.44 13.81 3.34
CA THR A 22 -7.11 14.40 2.04
C THR A 22 -5.66 14.87 1.98
N ALA A 23 -5.17 15.54 3.04
CA ALA A 23 -3.79 15.98 3.11
C ALA A 23 -2.80 14.80 3.06
N THR A 24 -3.05 13.74 3.83
CA THR A 24 -2.18 12.56 3.86
C THR A 24 -2.20 11.81 2.53
N ALA A 25 -3.36 11.72 1.87
CA ALA A 25 -3.46 11.16 0.53
C ALA A 25 -2.69 11.97 -0.51
N TRP A 26 -2.72 13.31 -0.42
CA TRP A 26 -1.89 14.16 -1.28
C TRP A 26 -0.40 14.02 -1.00
N ILE A 27 0.01 13.88 0.26
CA ILE A 27 1.41 13.58 0.61
C ILE A 27 1.84 12.26 -0.03
N LEU A 28 1.03 11.20 0.11
CA LEU A 28 1.31 9.90 -0.52
C LEU A 28 1.45 10.03 -2.04
N ARG A 29 0.51 10.73 -2.71
CA ARG A 29 0.53 10.92 -4.16
C ARG A 29 1.74 11.71 -4.63
N ALA A 30 2.07 12.82 -3.95
CA ALA A 30 3.22 13.65 -4.29
C ALA A 30 4.54 12.90 -4.05
N ALA A 31 4.65 12.18 -2.93
CA ALA A 31 5.80 11.34 -2.62
C ALA A 31 5.96 10.21 -3.66
N TRP A 32 4.87 9.55 -4.05
CA TRP A 32 4.89 8.50 -5.08
C TRP A 32 5.27 9.05 -6.46
N LEU A 33 4.70 10.18 -6.85
CA LEU A 33 4.95 10.84 -8.13
C LEU A 33 6.43 11.21 -8.29
N THR A 34 7.08 11.64 -7.21
CA THR A 34 8.48 12.09 -7.22
C THR A 34 9.50 10.96 -7.06
N LEU A 35 9.09 9.70 -6.84
CA LEU A 35 10.00 8.55 -6.70
C LEU A 35 11.02 8.38 -7.83
N PRO A 36 10.70 8.59 -9.13
CA PRO A 36 11.69 8.46 -10.20
C PRO A 36 12.83 9.49 -10.08
N LEU A 37 12.60 10.61 -9.40
CA LEU A 37 13.60 11.66 -9.16
C LEU A 37 14.35 11.45 -7.84
N THR A 38 13.68 10.93 -6.81
CA THR A 38 14.25 10.82 -5.46
C THR A 38 14.91 9.47 -5.17
N LEU A 39 14.34 8.38 -5.68
CA LEU A 39 14.82 7.01 -5.52
C LEU A 39 15.45 6.46 -6.81
N GLY A 40 14.99 6.94 -7.98
CA GLY A 40 15.44 6.48 -9.30
C GLY A 40 16.96 6.56 -9.51
N PRO A 41 17.65 7.68 -9.20
CA PRO A 41 19.10 7.78 -9.38
C PRO A 41 19.89 6.77 -8.56
N ALA A 42 19.55 6.62 -7.27
CA ALA A 42 20.20 5.65 -6.39
C ALA A 42 20.00 4.21 -6.90
N LEU A 43 18.78 3.85 -7.34
CA LEU A 43 18.53 2.53 -7.95
C LEU A 43 19.30 2.34 -9.27
N ALA A 44 19.43 3.38 -10.09
CA ALA A 44 20.15 3.31 -11.35
C ALA A 44 21.65 3.06 -11.11
N ASP A 45 22.25 3.79 -10.16
CA ASP A 45 23.64 3.63 -9.75
C ASP A 45 23.90 2.21 -9.20
N SER A 46 23.05 1.73 -8.28
CA SER A 46 23.14 0.38 -7.72
C SER A 46 23.01 -0.74 -8.78
N LEU A 47 22.35 -0.45 -9.90
CA LEU A 47 22.16 -1.38 -11.01
C LEU A 47 23.21 -1.25 -12.12
N ASP A 48 24.04 -0.21 -12.11
CA ASP A 48 24.92 0.11 -13.25
C ASP A 48 25.94 -0.99 -13.50
N SER A 49 26.52 -1.55 -12.43
CA SER A 49 27.47 -2.67 -12.47
C SER A 49 26.87 -4.02 -12.85
N ARG A 50 25.54 -4.12 -13.01
CA ARG A 50 24.85 -5.38 -13.31
C ARG A 50 24.82 -5.69 -14.81
N ALA A 51 24.64 -6.97 -15.15
CA ALA A 51 24.49 -7.41 -16.52
C ALA A 51 23.35 -6.66 -17.23
N ALA A 52 23.54 -6.31 -18.52
CA ALA A 52 22.62 -5.45 -19.26
C ALA A 52 21.17 -5.98 -19.33
N GLY A 53 21.00 -7.30 -19.45
CA GLY A 53 19.67 -7.93 -19.45
C GLY A 53 18.94 -7.76 -18.12
N LEU A 54 19.63 -8.00 -17.01
CA LEU A 54 19.09 -7.84 -15.66
C LEU A 54 18.77 -6.36 -15.37
N ARG A 55 19.70 -5.45 -15.69
CA ARG A 55 19.53 -4.00 -15.51
C ARG A 55 18.30 -3.51 -16.27
N THR A 56 18.19 -3.82 -17.56
CA THR A 56 17.06 -3.39 -18.41
C THR A 56 15.73 -3.95 -17.90
N THR A 57 15.69 -5.24 -17.57
CA THR A 57 14.46 -5.89 -17.04
C THR A 57 14.03 -5.25 -15.72
N THR A 58 14.99 -4.96 -14.85
CA THR A 58 14.73 -4.31 -13.56
C THR A 58 14.22 -2.89 -13.76
N SER A 59 14.84 -2.09 -14.64
CA SER A 59 14.39 -0.74 -14.96
C SER A 59 12.97 -0.71 -15.53
N VAL A 60 12.64 -1.61 -16.46
CA VAL A 60 11.27 -1.74 -17.00
C VAL A 60 10.28 -2.13 -15.91
N GLY A 61 10.65 -3.10 -15.05
CA GLY A 61 9.84 -3.51 -13.91
C GLY A 61 9.57 -2.36 -12.92
N LEU A 62 10.60 -1.56 -12.61
CA LEU A 62 10.47 -0.39 -11.73
C LEU A 62 9.52 0.66 -12.30
N TRP A 63 9.60 0.95 -13.60
CA TRP A 63 8.66 1.87 -14.27
C TRP A 63 7.22 1.34 -14.26
N ALA A 64 7.04 0.04 -14.50
CA ALA A 64 5.72 -0.60 -14.44
C ALA A 64 5.14 -0.53 -13.02
N LEU A 65 5.93 -0.91 -12.00
CA LEU A 65 5.53 -0.84 -10.59
C LEU A 65 5.22 0.58 -10.12
N TRP A 66 6.05 1.55 -10.53
CA TRP A 66 5.80 2.96 -10.26
C TRP A 66 4.47 3.42 -10.86
N SER A 67 4.21 3.08 -12.13
CA SER A 67 2.99 3.48 -12.86
C SER A 67 1.74 2.86 -12.22
N VAL A 68 1.77 1.56 -11.92
CA VAL A 68 0.66 0.86 -11.25
C VAL A 68 0.42 1.44 -9.87
N GLY A 69 1.47 1.69 -9.11
CA GLY A 69 1.37 2.32 -7.79
C GLY A 69 0.79 3.72 -7.86
N LEU A 70 1.24 4.55 -8.81
CA LEU A 70 0.73 5.91 -8.99
C LEU A 70 -0.77 5.87 -9.30
N LEU A 71 -1.19 5.03 -10.26
CA LEU A 71 -2.60 4.86 -10.58
C LEU A 71 -3.41 4.38 -9.36
N ALA A 72 -2.87 3.45 -8.58
CA ALA A 72 -3.50 2.98 -7.35
C ALA A 72 -3.68 4.11 -6.32
N THR A 73 -2.73 5.06 -6.20
CA THR A 73 -2.90 6.21 -5.29
C THR A 73 -3.99 7.19 -5.72
N LEU A 74 -4.35 7.20 -7.01
CA LEU A 74 -5.32 8.12 -7.58
C LEU A 74 -6.76 7.63 -7.47
N ILE A 75 -6.98 6.32 -7.39
CA ILE A 75 -8.31 5.69 -7.33
C ILE A 75 -8.57 5.26 -5.88
N PRO A 76 -9.39 5.98 -5.09
CA PRO A 76 -9.68 5.60 -3.71
C PRO A 76 -10.64 4.39 -3.69
N HIS A 77 -10.09 3.20 -3.50
CA HIS A 77 -10.86 1.95 -3.48
C HIS A 77 -10.17 0.89 -2.58
N PRO A 78 -10.90 -0.03 -1.92
CA PRO A 78 -10.28 -1.05 -1.07
C PRO A 78 -9.23 -1.93 -1.79
N VAL A 79 -9.44 -2.22 -3.07
CA VAL A 79 -8.50 -3.01 -3.88
C VAL A 79 -7.20 -2.24 -4.14
N THR A 80 -7.30 -0.95 -4.50
CA THR A 80 -6.12 -0.11 -4.75
C THR A 80 -5.40 0.23 -3.45
N LEU A 81 -6.09 0.26 -2.31
CA LEU A 81 -5.47 0.35 -0.99
C LEU A 81 -4.54 -0.84 -0.72
N THR A 82 -4.92 -2.05 -1.14
CA THR A 82 -4.05 -3.22 -1.02
C THR A 82 -2.77 -3.05 -1.83
N VAL A 83 -2.89 -2.54 -3.06
CA VAL A 83 -1.73 -2.23 -3.92
C VAL A 83 -0.81 -1.20 -3.24
N VAL A 84 -1.39 -0.12 -2.70
CA VAL A 84 -0.64 0.92 -1.97
C VAL A 84 0.06 0.35 -0.72
N ARG A 85 -0.61 -0.54 0.03
CA ARG A 85 -0.06 -1.14 1.26
C ARG A 85 0.99 -2.21 1.04
N ILE A 86 1.07 -2.78 -0.16
CA ILE A 86 2.18 -3.65 -0.56
C ILE A 86 3.30 -2.80 -1.14
N GLY A 87 2.94 -1.87 -2.02
CA GLY A 87 3.88 -1.00 -2.73
C GLY A 87 4.64 -0.06 -1.79
N GLY A 88 4.01 0.47 -0.74
CA GLY A 88 4.66 1.36 0.22
C GLY A 88 5.87 0.73 0.91
N PRO A 89 5.69 -0.39 1.64
CA PRO A 89 6.81 -1.14 2.22
C PRO A 89 7.83 -1.64 1.20
N ALA A 90 7.38 -2.03 -0.01
CA ALA A 90 8.30 -2.43 -1.08
C ALA A 90 9.21 -1.28 -1.53
N THR A 91 8.68 -0.07 -1.66
CA THR A 91 9.46 1.15 -1.95
C THR A 91 10.46 1.45 -0.84
N THR A 92 10.06 1.30 0.43
CA THR A 92 10.98 1.46 1.57
C THR A 92 12.12 0.43 1.53
N ALA A 93 11.81 -0.83 1.21
CA ALA A 93 12.80 -1.89 1.09
C ALA A 93 13.76 -1.65 -0.09
N ALA A 94 13.24 -1.19 -1.24
CA ALA A 94 14.05 -0.83 -2.40
C ALA A 94 15.00 0.34 -2.09
N ALA A 95 14.52 1.36 -1.36
CA ALA A 95 15.34 2.48 -0.92
C ALA A 95 16.44 2.05 0.06
N ALA A 96 16.12 1.17 1.02
CA ALA A 96 17.11 0.62 1.95
C ALA A 96 18.18 -0.19 1.22
N TRP A 97 17.80 -0.98 0.21
CA TRP A 97 18.74 -1.72 -0.62
C TRP A 97 19.64 -0.78 -1.45
N ALA A 98 19.06 0.23 -2.09
CA ALA A 98 19.82 1.21 -2.86
C ALA A 98 20.85 1.93 -1.97
N ALA A 99 20.44 2.33 -0.76
CA ALA A 99 21.30 3.04 0.17
C ALA A 99 22.55 2.28 0.64
N VAL A 100 22.52 0.94 0.60
CA VAL A 100 23.69 0.10 0.96
C VAL A 100 24.50 -0.37 -0.25
N THR A 101 24.07 -0.03 -1.47
CA THR A 101 24.72 -0.47 -2.72
C THR A 101 25.14 0.66 -3.64
N THR A 102 24.60 1.87 -3.48
CA THR A 102 25.03 3.07 -4.21
C THR A 102 26.30 3.66 -3.62
N ASP A 103 27.13 4.26 -4.47
CA ASP A 103 28.33 5.00 -4.07
C ASP A 103 28.02 6.48 -3.76
N GLU A 104 26.78 6.94 -3.99
CA GLU A 104 26.36 8.33 -3.78
C GLU A 104 25.60 8.52 -2.43
N PRO A 105 26.26 9.02 -1.37
CA PRO A 105 25.65 9.07 -0.04
C PRO A 105 24.49 10.07 0.08
N VAL A 106 24.52 11.17 -0.69
CA VAL A 106 23.45 12.19 -0.67
C VAL A 106 22.18 11.65 -1.31
N GLY A 107 22.30 11.06 -2.50
CA GLY A 107 21.20 10.35 -3.18
C GLY A 107 20.60 9.24 -2.31
N ALA A 108 21.44 8.47 -1.60
CA ALA A 108 20.97 7.43 -0.67
C ALA A 108 20.06 7.97 0.44
N VAL A 109 20.43 9.09 1.08
CA VAL A 109 19.62 9.71 2.14
C VAL A 109 18.27 10.19 1.59
N ILE A 110 18.28 10.82 0.42
CA ILE A 110 17.05 11.30 -0.24
C ILE A 110 16.14 10.12 -0.58
N ALA A 111 16.70 9.05 -1.14
CA ALA A 111 15.99 7.83 -1.50
C ALA A 111 15.33 7.18 -0.27
N VAL A 112 16.07 7.05 0.84
CA VAL A 112 15.55 6.48 2.10
C VAL A 112 14.45 7.36 2.69
N ALA A 113 14.65 8.67 2.73
CA ALA A 113 13.64 9.61 3.23
C ALA A 113 12.34 9.53 2.41
N ALA A 114 12.44 9.50 1.08
CA ALA A 114 11.29 9.35 0.19
C ALA A 114 10.61 7.99 0.36
N GLY A 115 11.39 6.91 0.43
CA GLY A 115 10.88 5.55 0.64
C GLY A 115 10.17 5.37 1.98
N LEU A 116 10.69 5.98 3.05
CA LEU A 116 10.04 6.00 4.37
C LEU A 116 8.76 6.84 4.37
N LEU A 117 8.78 8.00 3.70
CA LEU A 117 7.59 8.85 3.58
C LEU A 117 6.45 8.12 2.87
N VAL A 118 6.75 7.44 1.76
CA VAL A 118 5.80 6.60 1.03
C VAL A 118 5.31 5.42 1.88
N GLY A 119 6.21 4.70 2.54
CA GLY A 119 5.85 3.58 3.42
C GLY A 119 4.95 3.99 4.59
N ALA A 120 5.32 5.06 5.29
CA ALA A 120 4.57 5.57 6.44
C ALA A 120 3.19 6.10 6.03
N SER A 121 3.10 6.85 4.92
CA SER A 121 1.83 7.36 4.42
C SER A 121 0.91 6.23 3.91
N ALA A 122 1.46 5.22 3.21
CA ALA A 122 0.71 4.06 2.74
C ALA A 122 0.10 3.21 3.88
N LEU A 123 0.79 3.12 5.03
CA LEU A 123 0.33 2.37 6.21
C LEU A 123 -0.48 3.23 7.19
N SER A 124 -0.64 4.52 6.92
CA SER A 124 -1.35 5.44 7.82
C SER A 124 -2.86 5.16 7.88
N ALA A 125 -3.46 5.43 9.04
CA ALA A 125 -4.90 5.29 9.23
C ALA A 125 -5.73 6.23 8.31
N PRO A 126 -5.39 7.53 8.14
CA PRO A 126 -6.17 8.43 7.29
C PRO A 126 -6.23 8.00 5.81
N VAL A 127 -5.14 7.43 5.27
CA VAL A 127 -5.15 6.85 3.91
C VAL A 127 -6.03 5.62 3.85
N GLY A 128 -5.99 4.76 4.88
CA GLY A 128 -6.87 3.59 4.97
C GLY A 128 -8.35 3.96 4.95
N ASP A 129 -8.74 4.93 5.78
CA ASP A 129 -10.13 5.37 5.88
C ASP A 129 -10.61 6.02 4.57
N LEU A 130 -9.81 6.90 3.96
CA LEU A 130 -10.15 7.55 2.69
C LEU A 130 -10.39 6.56 1.54
N PHE A 131 -9.58 5.50 1.45
CA PHE A 131 -9.73 4.52 0.37
C PHE A 131 -10.91 3.57 0.56
N VAL A 132 -11.23 3.24 1.80
CA VAL A 132 -12.40 2.40 2.13
C VAL A 132 -13.69 3.21 1.96
N ASP A 133 -13.67 4.48 2.36
CA ASP A 133 -14.79 5.41 2.17
C ASP A 133 -15.02 5.76 0.69
N GLY A 134 -14.03 5.58 -0.19
CA GLY A 134 -14.21 5.78 -1.63
C GLY A 134 -15.28 4.91 -2.30
N ALA A 135 -15.73 3.84 -1.63
CA ALA A 135 -16.83 2.98 -2.08
C ALA A 135 -18.14 3.23 -1.33
N SER A 136 -18.24 4.30 -0.51
CA SER A 136 -19.43 4.65 0.25
C SER A 136 -20.53 5.25 -0.64
N TYR A 137 -21.79 5.11 -0.22
CA TYR A 137 -22.95 5.68 -0.90
C TYR A 137 -23.83 6.53 0.03
N GLY A 138 -24.31 7.67 -0.49
CA GLY A 138 -25.20 8.57 0.23
C GLY A 138 -24.56 9.13 1.50
N ASP A 139 -25.27 9.02 2.62
CA ASP A 139 -24.83 9.51 3.94
C ASP A 139 -24.01 8.48 4.74
N GLU A 140 -23.67 7.33 4.14
CA GLU A 140 -22.86 6.34 4.83
C GLU A 140 -21.38 6.75 4.88
N ARG A 141 -20.71 6.39 5.96
CA ARG A 141 -19.25 6.59 6.09
C ARG A 141 -18.58 5.31 6.52
N ARG A 142 -17.52 4.92 5.82
CA ARG A 142 -16.79 3.68 6.11
C ARG A 142 -15.45 3.97 6.78
N PHE A 143 -15.13 3.20 7.81
CA PHE A 143 -13.85 3.28 8.53
C PHE A 143 -13.19 1.93 8.55
N LEU A 144 -11.88 1.91 8.30
CA LEU A 144 -11.13 0.67 8.24
C LEU A 144 -10.87 0.13 9.66
N LEU A 145 -11.13 -1.15 9.85
CA LEU A 145 -10.80 -1.83 11.09
C LEU A 145 -9.31 -2.12 11.15
N ARG A 146 -8.73 -1.92 12.34
CA ARG A 146 -7.36 -2.35 12.59
C ARG A 146 -7.29 -3.89 12.52
N GLY A 147 -6.25 -4.38 11.86
CA GLY A 147 -5.91 -5.81 11.87
C GLY A 147 -5.69 -6.28 13.32
N PRO A 148 -5.98 -7.56 13.63
CA PRO A 148 -5.52 -8.13 14.90
C PRO A 148 -4.01 -7.93 15.00
N GLY A 149 -3.51 -7.44 16.14
CA GLY A 149 -2.11 -7.05 16.32
C GLY A 149 -1.08 -8.06 15.78
N PRO A 150 -1.19 -9.36 16.12
CA PRO A 150 -0.28 -10.38 15.62
C PRO A 150 -0.32 -10.56 14.09
N VAL A 151 -1.51 -10.48 13.49
CA VAL A 151 -1.68 -10.62 12.04
C VAL A 151 -1.09 -9.42 11.31
N ALA A 152 -1.34 -8.20 11.80
CA ALA A 152 -0.80 -6.99 11.21
C ALA A 152 0.73 -6.91 11.33
N LEU A 153 1.29 -7.32 12.47
CA LEU A 153 2.72 -7.16 12.77
C LEU A 153 3.59 -8.29 12.20
N LEU A 154 3.10 -9.53 12.16
CA LEU A 154 3.88 -10.69 11.69
C LEU A 154 3.49 -11.12 10.27
N LEU A 155 2.19 -11.40 10.06
CA LEU A 155 1.71 -11.96 8.80
C LEU A 155 1.66 -10.92 7.68
N GLY A 156 1.43 -9.64 8.02
CA GLY A 156 1.48 -8.52 7.08
C GLY A 156 2.84 -8.41 6.38
N PRO A 157 3.94 -8.19 7.13
CA PRO A 157 5.29 -8.13 6.55
C PRO A 157 5.69 -9.40 5.81
N LEU A 158 5.33 -10.59 6.33
CA LEU A 158 5.59 -11.85 5.65
C LEU A 158 4.88 -11.89 4.29
N ALA A 159 3.62 -11.49 4.21
CA ALA A 159 2.89 -11.41 2.95
C ALA A 159 3.57 -10.44 1.97
N TRP A 160 4.05 -9.28 2.42
CA TRP A 160 4.79 -8.35 1.55
C TRP A 160 6.05 -8.99 0.97
N VAL A 161 6.85 -9.67 1.80
CA VAL A 161 8.05 -10.38 1.33
C VAL A 161 7.68 -11.43 0.28
N MET A 162 6.64 -12.22 0.52
CA MET A 162 6.18 -13.24 -0.42
C MET A 162 5.68 -12.65 -1.75
N VAL A 163 5.00 -11.49 -1.72
CA VAL A 163 4.59 -10.79 -2.94
C VAL A 163 5.79 -10.25 -3.72
N VAL A 164 6.69 -9.54 -3.04
CA VAL A 164 7.87 -8.92 -3.68
C VAL A 164 8.78 -10.00 -4.27
N THR A 165 9.17 -11.00 -3.47
CA THR A 165 10.06 -12.08 -3.92
C THR A 165 9.40 -12.95 -4.98
N GLY A 166 8.13 -13.33 -4.81
CA GLY A 166 7.41 -14.17 -5.77
C GLY A 166 7.19 -13.51 -7.13
N THR A 167 7.06 -12.18 -7.17
CA THR A 167 6.85 -11.43 -8.42
C THR A 167 8.17 -11.09 -9.12
N ILE A 168 9.24 -10.80 -8.36
CA ILE A 168 10.50 -10.27 -8.92
C ILE A 168 11.50 -11.39 -9.26
N THR A 169 11.61 -12.44 -8.44
CA THR A 169 12.70 -13.43 -8.55
C THR A 169 12.71 -14.15 -9.89
N GLY A 170 11.55 -14.61 -10.37
CA GLY A 170 11.44 -15.35 -11.63
C GLY A 170 11.89 -14.54 -12.85
N PRO A 171 11.30 -13.35 -13.12
CA PRO A 171 11.72 -12.48 -14.21
C PRO A 171 13.21 -12.11 -14.19
N LEU A 172 13.78 -11.83 -13.01
CA LEU A 172 15.20 -11.49 -12.90
C LEU A 172 16.13 -12.67 -13.22
N LEU A 173 15.78 -13.89 -12.80
CA LEU A 173 16.56 -15.10 -13.13
C LEU A 173 16.51 -15.43 -14.63
N LEU A 174 15.35 -15.21 -15.27
CA LEU A 174 15.21 -15.36 -16.72
C LEU A 174 16.06 -14.32 -17.47
N ALA A 175 16.09 -13.08 -16.98
CA ALA A 175 16.94 -12.03 -17.55
C ALA A 175 18.45 -12.31 -17.40
N ASP A 176 18.85 -13.10 -16.38
CA ASP A 176 20.22 -13.58 -16.17
C ASP A 176 20.53 -14.88 -16.94
N SER A 177 19.70 -15.24 -17.94
CA SER A 177 19.84 -16.49 -18.74
C SER A 177 19.75 -17.79 -17.94
N ARG A 178 19.23 -17.76 -16.70
CA ARG A 178 19.02 -18.95 -15.86
C ARG A 178 17.62 -19.51 -16.07
N TRP A 179 17.39 -20.08 -17.24
CA TRP A 179 16.07 -20.47 -17.72
C TRP A 179 15.33 -21.44 -16.80
N ILE A 180 16.00 -22.51 -16.35
CA ILE A 180 15.39 -23.55 -15.49
C ILE A 180 14.95 -22.98 -14.15
N PRO A 181 15.84 -22.41 -13.30
CA PRO A 181 15.43 -21.87 -12.02
C PRO A 181 14.51 -20.64 -12.17
N GLY A 182 14.67 -19.82 -13.22
CA GLY A 182 13.78 -18.69 -13.48
C GLY A 182 12.36 -19.12 -13.81
N THR A 183 12.19 -20.15 -14.65
CA THR A 183 10.87 -20.70 -14.96
C THR A 183 10.23 -21.33 -13.73
N ALA A 184 10.97 -22.13 -12.98
CA ALA A 184 10.49 -22.72 -11.73
C ALA A 184 10.07 -21.64 -10.72
N ALA A 185 10.86 -20.58 -10.57
CA ALA A 185 10.55 -19.45 -9.70
C ALA A 185 9.29 -18.69 -10.16
N CYS A 186 9.04 -18.53 -11.47
CA CYS A 186 7.78 -17.95 -11.96
C CYS A 186 6.58 -18.85 -11.65
N ILE A 187 6.68 -20.16 -11.91
CA ILE A 187 5.59 -21.11 -11.72
C ILE A 187 5.17 -21.21 -10.25
N ILE A 188 6.13 -21.15 -9.33
CA ILE A 188 5.87 -21.28 -7.88
C ILE A 188 5.62 -19.90 -7.25
N GLY A 189 6.44 -18.91 -7.59
CA GLY A 189 6.44 -17.58 -6.99
C GLY A 189 5.19 -16.77 -7.32
N LEU A 190 4.70 -16.80 -8.56
CA LEU A 190 3.51 -16.03 -8.95
C LEU A 190 2.24 -16.50 -8.22
N PRO A 191 1.93 -17.81 -8.13
CA PRO A 191 0.80 -18.27 -7.32
C PRO A 191 0.91 -17.88 -5.85
N ILE A 192 2.11 -18.00 -5.26
CA ILE A 192 2.37 -17.58 -3.87
C ILE A 192 2.10 -16.09 -3.70
N ALA A 193 2.60 -15.25 -4.61
CA ALA A 193 2.35 -13.81 -4.60
C ALA A 193 0.84 -13.51 -4.71
N VAL A 194 0.12 -14.18 -5.62
CA VAL A 194 -1.33 -14.01 -5.75
C VAL A 194 -2.07 -14.38 -4.46
N LEU A 195 -1.70 -15.48 -3.81
CA LEU A 195 -2.29 -15.89 -2.54
C LEU A 195 -1.99 -14.88 -1.42
N ALA A 196 -0.76 -14.37 -1.35
CA ALA A 196 -0.37 -13.34 -0.39
C ALA A 196 -1.12 -12.01 -0.62
N VAL A 197 -1.24 -11.55 -1.88
CA VAL A 197 -2.07 -10.38 -2.24
C VAL A 197 -3.51 -10.59 -1.81
N ARG A 198 -4.09 -11.77 -2.08
CA ARG A 198 -5.46 -12.10 -1.66
C ARG A 198 -5.60 -12.03 -0.14
N ALA A 199 -4.66 -12.60 0.61
CA ALA A 199 -4.66 -12.56 2.07
C ALA A 199 -4.60 -11.11 2.59
N THR A 200 -3.73 -10.26 2.04
CA THR A 200 -3.65 -8.83 2.42
C THR A 200 -4.91 -8.05 2.04
N ASN A 201 -5.52 -8.38 0.89
CA ASN A 201 -6.77 -7.76 0.46
C ASN A 201 -7.94 -8.10 1.40
N GLN A 202 -7.99 -9.33 1.93
CA GLN A 202 -9.01 -9.69 2.92
C GLN A 202 -8.91 -8.85 4.20
N LEU A 203 -7.70 -8.52 4.66
CA LEU A 203 -7.51 -7.63 5.81
C LEU A 203 -7.99 -6.20 5.54
N THR A 204 -7.88 -5.76 4.29
CA THR A 204 -8.32 -4.44 3.85
C THR A 204 -9.84 -4.37 3.64
N ARG A 205 -10.53 -5.53 3.65
CA ARG A 205 -11.98 -5.65 3.55
C ARG A 205 -12.74 -5.67 4.88
N ARG A 206 -12.06 -5.27 5.95
CA ARG A 206 -12.62 -5.21 7.30
C ARG A 206 -12.92 -3.76 7.63
N TRP A 207 -14.20 -3.38 7.66
CA TRP A 207 -14.61 -2.00 7.91
C TRP A 207 -15.92 -1.91 8.69
N VAL A 208 -16.11 -0.76 9.31
CA VAL A 208 -17.36 -0.37 9.94
C VAL A 208 -18.03 0.68 9.08
N VAL A 209 -19.32 0.49 8.81
CA VAL A 209 -20.17 1.45 8.10
C VAL A 209 -21.03 2.17 9.13
N LEU A 210 -20.89 3.50 9.21
CA LEU A 210 -21.79 4.35 9.95
C LEU A 210 -22.91 4.82 9.02
N VAL A 211 -24.15 4.56 9.40
CA VAL A 211 -25.37 4.91 8.65
C VAL A 211 -26.26 5.73 9.59
N PRO A 212 -27.16 6.61 9.07
CA PRO A 212 -28.10 7.33 9.95
C PRO A 212 -28.90 6.44 10.91
N ALA A 213 -29.21 5.21 10.50
CA ALA A 213 -29.96 4.23 11.30
C ALA A 213 -29.12 3.52 12.40
N GLY A 214 -27.78 3.53 12.32
CA GLY A 214 -26.94 2.74 13.22
C GLY A 214 -25.54 2.45 12.68
N LEU A 215 -24.98 1.32 13.09
CA LEU A 215 -23.62 0.88 12.75
C LEU A 215 -23.66 -0.53 12.16
N VAL A 216 -22.96 -0.74 11.04
CA VAL A 216 -22.85 -2.04 10.37
C VAL A 216 -21.40 -2.52 10.43
N LEU A 217 -21.16 -3.69 11.01
CA LEU A 217 -19.84 -4.29 11.04
C LEU A 217 -19.66 -5.25 9.86
N HIS A 218 -18.71 -4.93 8.97
CA HIS A 218 -18.27 -5.84 7.91
C HIS A 218 -16.91 -6.44 8.30
N ASP A 219 -16.92 -7.62 8.91
CA ASP A 219 -15.72 -8.37 9.24
C ASP A 219 -15.85 -9.84 8.83
N HIS A 220 -15.33 -10.18 7.65
CA HIS A 220 -15.36 -11.55 7.12
C HIS A 220 -14.56 -12.57 7.94
N LEU A 221 -13.71 -12.13 8.87
CA LEU A 221 -12.95 -13.04 9.74
C LEU A 221 -13.68 -13.36 11.05
N ALA A 222 -14.53 -12.45 11.52
CA ALA A 222 -15.23 -12.59 12.79
C ALA A 222 -16.71 -12.93 12.61
N LEU A 223 -17.32 -12.55 11.48
CA LEU A 223 -18.75 -12.68 11.20
C LEU A 223 -18.98 -13.26 9.81
N ALA A 224 -19.89 -14.23 9.71
CA ALA A 224 -20.34 -14.76 8.42
C ALA A 224 -21.25 -13.77 7.68
N GLU A 225 -22.05 -12.99 8.41
CA GLU A 225 -23.00 -12.02 7.88
C GLU A 225 -22.82 -10.64 8.55
N PRO A 226 -22.96 -9.52 7.81
CA PRO A 226 -22.86 -8.17 8.35
C PRO A 226 -24.01 -7.91 9.34
N THR A 227 -23.66 -7.54 10.57
CA THR A 227 -24.64 -7.31 11.65
C THR A 227 -24.95 -5.83 11.81
N LEU A 228 -26.25 -5.50 11.87
CA LEU A 228 -26.75 -4.15 12.14
C LEU A 228 -26.92 -3.94 13.65
N LEU A 229 -26.20 -2.97 14.19
CA LEU A 229 -26.40 -2.47 15.54
C LEU A 229 -27.21 -1.19 15.46
N ALA A 230 -28.50 -1.28 15.82
CA ALA A 230 -29.40 -0.14 15.85
C ALA A 230 -29.00 0.84 16.95
N ARG A 231 -29.16 2.14 16.69
CA ARG A 231 -28.95 3.18 17.70
C ARG A 231 -30.14 3.19 18.68
N SER A 232 -29.90 2.83 19.93
CA SER A 232 -30.85 3.00 21.06
C SER A 232 -30.86 4.43 21.58
#